data_AF-A0A1N6VBC6-F1
#
_entry.id   AF-A0A1N6VBC6-F1
#
_cell.length_a   1.000
_cell.length_b   1.000
_cell.length_c   1.000
_cell.angle_alpha   90.00
_cell.angle_beta   90.00
_cell.angle_gamma   90.00
#
_symmetry.space_group_name_H-M   'P 1'
#
loop_
_entity.id
_entity.type
_entity.pdbx_description
1 polymer ?
#
loop_
_entity_poly.entity_id
_entity_poly.type
_entity_poly.pdbx_seq_one_letter_code
_entity_poly.pdbx_strand_id
1 'polypeptide(L)'
;MSNKGWNVSEKVNKVCIHAACGRILPLRVVHCPFCGERQSGTAPVLTKVAAPAPVMPDPVPAPVPAHFPASVPQAAPAAVPPPVPPTALAPAPTKAPPAKPAVRGSVPPPRPPVRLRTWIAAAVVLTGIWFFNKPADKPASVAEQVEAATALAAQCDLDGARSALAVLKSARAPAAQWKRLQASIATAATACEKKQRREQAWSTAQAAVNQALDAGEPDLAATRLAAHVKRWGDDADSLELDARVKVAQASARLDAADACLAKGDRVCLESNLIAAERYKRPELAARTQALRTALSQLLERSLLDAAPGQ
;
A
#
# COMPACT_ATOMS: atom_id res chain seq x y z
N MET A 1 50.63 11.12 -7.38
CA MET A 1 49.50 10.18 -7.57
C MET A 1 48.65 10.26 -6.30
N SER A 2 47.36 10.56 -6.29
CA SER A 2 46.47 10.95 -7.41
C SER A 2 45.30 11.81 -6.90
N ASN A 3 44.78 12.71 -7.75
CA ASN A 3 43.60 13.52 -7.44
C ASN A 3 42.32 12.66 -7.34
N LYS A 4 41.48 12.91 -6.34
CA LYS A 4 40.04 12.58 -6.33
C LYS A 4 39.23 13.68 -5.66
N GLY A 5 39.09 14.82 -6.35
CA GLY A 5 38.12 15.85 -5.96
C GLY A 5 36.69 15.32 -6.12
N TRP A 6 35.92 15.33 -5.04
CA TRP A 6 34.49 14.96 -5.07
C TRP A 6 33.67 16.11 -5.67
N ASN A 7 33.63 16.16 -7.01
CA ASN A 7 32.61 16.93 -7.72
C ASN A 7 31.24 16.26 -7.52
N VAL A 8 30.60 16.59 -6.40
CA VAL A 8 29.15 16.41 -6.27
C VAL A 8 28.52 17.39 -7.25
N SER A 9 28.16 16.89 -8.44
CA SER A 9 27.35 17.63 -9.42
C SER A 9 25.94 17.83 -8.86
N GLU A 10 25.83 18.78 -7.93
CA GLU A 10 24.61 19.11 -7.24
C GLU A 10 23.58 19.59 -8.26
N LYS A 11 22.50 18.81 -8.43
CA LYS A 11 21.47 19.05 -9.44
C LYS A 11 20.70 20.33 -9.11
N VAL A 12 21.22 21.47 -9.57
CA VAL A 12 20.53 22.76 -9.53
C VAL A 12 19.22 22.58 -10.27
N ASN A 13 18.10 22.62 -9.55
CA ASN A 13 16.79 22.42 -10.13
C ASN A 13 16.42 23.67 -10.92
N LYS A 14 16.71 23.67 -12.22
CA LYS A 14 16.49 24.81 -13.13
C LYS A 14 15.01 25.11 -13.40
N VAL A 15 14.10 24.31 -12.86
CA VAL A 15 12.65 24.39 -13.05
C VAL A 15 11.98 24.26 -11.69
N CYS A 16 10.86 24.93 -11.49
CA CYS A 16 10.02 24.78 -10.29
C CYS A 16 9.66 23.32 -10.04
N ILE A 17 9.82 22.84 -8.80
CA ILE A 17 9.47 21.47 -8.40
C ILE A 17 7.96 21.17 -8.49
N HIS A 18 7.12 22.21 -8.49
CA HIS A 18 5.67 22.09 -8.67
C HIS A 18 5.34 21.81 -10.14
N ALA A 19 4.86 20.61 -10.45
CA ALA A 19 4.63 20.15 -11.82
C ALA A 19 3.68 21.04 -12.64
N ALA A 20 2.63 21.59 -12.02
CA ALA A 20 1.70 22.52 -12.69
C ALA A 20 2.28 23.94 -12.90
N CYS A 21 3.42 24.28 -12.28
CA CYS A 21 4.08 25.57 -12.49
C CYS A 21 5.04 25.52 -13.68
N GLY A 22 5.94 24.53 -13.73
CA GLY A 22 6.85 24.27 -14.85
C GLY A 22 7.82 25.41 -15.24
N ARG A 23 7.81 26.55 -14.54
CA ARG A 23 8.63 27.73 -14.88
C ARG A 23 10.11 27.48 -14.61
N ILE A 24 10.95 27.92 -15.54
CA ILE A 24 12.41 27.96 -15.39
C ILE A 24 12.78 29.00 -14.32
N LEU A 25 13.69 28.63 -13.42
CA LEU A 25 14.17 29.48 -12.33
C LEU A 25 15.59 29.98 -12.67
N PRO A 26 15.83 31.30 -12.73
CA PRO A 26 17.14 31.85 -13.11
C PRO A 26 18.20 31.75 -12.01
N LEU A 27 17.77 31.60 -10.75
CA LEU A 27 18.63 31.51 -9.56
C LEU A 27 18.08 30.46 -8.58
N ARG A 28 18.94 30.00 -7.65
CA ARG A 28 18.51 29.19 -6.50
C ARG A 28 17.66 30.02 -5.55
N VAL A 29 16.34 29.88 -5.65
CA VAL A 29 15.35 30.50 -4.76
C VAL A 29 14.79 29.47 -3.79
N VAL A 30 14.56 29.84 -2.53
CA VAL A 30 13.98 28.93 -1.52
C VAL A 30 12.49 28.67 -1.79
N HIS A 31 11.80 29.64 -2.38
CA HIS A 31 10.40 29.57 -2.82
C HIS A 31 10.29 30.06 -4.27
N CYS A 32 9.42 29.46 -5.08
CA CYS A 32 9.23 29.86 -6.47
C CYS A 32 8.46 31.19 -6.56
N PRO A 33 8.99 32.24 -7.22
CA PRO A 33 8.33 33.55 -7.28
C PRO A 33 7.01 33.55 -8.08
N PHE A 34 6.72 32.48 -8.84
CA PHE A 34 5.50 32.37 -9.66
C PHE A 34 4.34 31.62 -8.97
N CYS A 35 4.60 30.85 -7.90
CA CYS A 35 3.59 30.01 -7.25
C CYS A 35 3.76 29.82 -5.74
N GLY A 36 4.78 30.43 -5.13
CA GLY A 36 5.09 30.29 -3.69
C GLY A 36 5.74 28.97 -3.27
N GLU A 37 5.66 27.92 -4.09
CA GLU A 37 6.12 26.56 -3.72
C GLU A 37 7.56 26.52 -3.20
N ARG A 38 7.82 25.78 -2.13
CA ARG A 38 9.16 25.65 -1.52
C ARG A 38 10.04 24.69 -2.31
N GLN A 39 11.19 25.16 -2.76
CA GLN A 39 12.09 24.44 -3.69
C GLN A 39 13.15 23.57 -2.98
N SER A 40 13.24 23.61 -1.65
CA SER A 40 14.28 22.93 -0.86
C SER A 40 13.87 21.55 -0.36
N GLY A 41 14.15 20.53 -1.18
CA GLY A 41 14.23 19.14 -0.72
C GLY A 41 15.29 19.01 0.37
N THR A 42 14.86 18.87 1.62
CA THR A 42 15.73 18.97 2.80
C THR A 42 16.21 17.58 3.21
N ALA A 43 17.49 17.28 2.99
CA ALA A 43 18.14 16.14 3.65
C ALA A 43 18.14 16.38 5.18
N PRO A 44 17.98 15.33 6.01
CA PRO A 44 17.77 15.51 7.45
C PRO A 44 19.02 16.11 8.12
N VAL A 45 18.91 17.36 8.60
CA VAL A 45 19.92 17.98 9.45
C VAL A 45 19.90 17.29 10.81
N LEU A 46 21.02 16.68 11.18
CA LEU A 46 21.15 15.84 12.36
C LEU A 46 21.35 16.71 13.61
N THR A 47 20.27 17.35 14.07
CA THR A 47 20.25 18.16 15.29
C THR A 47 20.55 17.30 16.51
N LYS A 48 21.78 17.40 17.02
CA LYS A 48 22.24 16.71 18.23
C LYS A 48 21.59 17.33 19.49
N VAL A 49 20.38 16.90 19.81
CA VAL A 49 19.72 17.18 21.10
C VAL A 49 20.45 16.42 22.21
N ALA A 50 20.68 17.07 23.35
CA ALA A 50 21.30 16.43 24.51
C ALA A 50 20.32 15.46 25.19
N ALA A 51 20.83 14.32 25.66
CA ALA A 51 20.01 13.31 26.31
C ALA A 51 19.67 13.69 27.78
N PRO A 52 18.42 13.58 28.23
CA PRO A 52 18.10 13.53 29.65
C PRO A 52 18.56 12.19 30.26
N ALA A 53 18.72 12.17 31.59
CA ALA A 53 19.23 11.00 32.32
C ALA A 53 18.26 9.78 32.26
N PRO A 54 18.78 8.54 32.36
CA PRO A 54 17.94 7.35 32.33
C PRO A 54 17.13 7.19 33.63
N VAL A 55 15.80 7.19 33.49
CA VAL A 55 14.89 6.69 34.52
C VAL A 55 14.83 5.17 34.38
N MET A 56 15.00 4.42 35.48
CA MET A 56 14.85 2.97 35.46
C MET A 56 13.36 2.59 35.32
N PRO A 57 13.00 1.65 34.44
CA PRO A 57 11.66 1.05 34.46
C PRO A 57 11.53 0.03 35.60
N ASP A 58 10.37 0.01 36.25
CA ASP A 58 10.01 -1.01 37.23
C ASP A 58 9.99 -2.44 36.64
N PRO A 59 10.21 -3.49 37.47
CA PRO A 59 10.23 -4.86 37.00
C PRO A 59 8.85 -5.32 36.51
N VAL A 60 8.76 -5.63 35.21
CA VAL A 60 7.57 -6.21 34.58
C VAL A 60 7.29 -7.60 35.18
N PRO A 61 6.05 -7.90 35.63
CA PRO A 61 5.71 -9.22 36.15
C PRO A 61 5.84 -10.30 35.07
N ALA A 62 6.38 -11.46 35.45
CA ALA A 62 6.69 -12.53 34.50
C ALA A 62 5.42 -13.12 33.84
N PRO A 63 5.47 -13.48 32.54
CA PRO A 63 4.34 -14.11 31.87
C PRO A 63 4.08 -15.51 32.43
N VAL A 64 2.82 -15.78 32.80
CA VAL A 64 2.37 -17.10 33.27
C VAL A 64 2.55 -18.13 32.14
N PRO A 65 3.16 -19.30 32.38
CA PRO A 65 3.33 -20.32 31.35
C PRO A 65 1.99 -20.90 30.89
N ALA A 66 1.63 -20.63 29.64
CA ALA A 66 0.49 -21.27 28.98
C ALA A 66 0.67 -22.78 29.01
N HIS A 67 -0.35 -23.50 29.49
CA HIS A 67 -0.27 -24.95 29.65
C HIS A 67 -0.31 -25.65 28.27
N PHE A 68 0.67 -26.52 28.02
CA PHE A 68 0.66 -27.39 26.85
C PHE A 68 -0.43 -28.46 27.02
N PRO A 69 -1.36 -28.63 26.05
CA PRO A 69 -2.20 -29.83 26.02
C PRO A 69 -1.32 -31.06 25.76
N ALA A 70 -1.58 -32.14 26.50
CA ALA A 70 -0.68 -33.29 26.58
C ALA A 70 -0.54 -34.07 25.26
N SER A 71 0.66 -34.61 25.03
CA SER A 71 0.93 -35.57 23.96
C SER A 71 0.23 -36.91 24.23
N VAL A 72 -0.48 -37.41 23.21
CA VAL A 72 -1.19 -38.70 23.27
C VAL A 72 -0.20 -39.87 23.08
N PRO A 73 -0.35 -41.03 23.77
CA PRO A 73 0.69 -42.06 23.79
C PRO A 73 1.04 -42.75 22.46
N GLN A 74 2.26 -43.27 22.44
CA GLN A 74 2.93 -43.98 21.36
C GLN A 74 2.34 -45.38 21.09
N ALA A 75 2.24 -45.78 19.82
CA ALA A 75 1.97 -47.16 19.40
C ALA A 75 2.86 -47.57 18.22
N ALA A 76 3.67 -48.61 18.41
CA ALA A 76 4.52 -49.26 17.41
C ALA A 76 5.02 -50.61 17.97
N PRO A 77 5.53 -51.56 17.15
CA PRO A 77 5.61 -51.58 15.69
C PRO A 77 4.90 -52.79 15.04
N ALA A 78 4.86 -52.83 13.70
CA ALA A 78 4.73 -54.04 12.90
C ALA A 78 5.87 -54.09 11.87
N ALA A 79 6.30 -55.29 11.47
CA ALA A 79 7.64 -55.50 10.90
C ALA A 79 7.78 -55.21 9.39
N VAL A 80 9.03 -54.90 9.00
CA VAL A 80 9.48 -54.63 7.63
C VAL A 80 10.24 -55.86 7.06
N PRO A 81 10.00 -56.24 5.79
CA PRO A 81 10.98 -56.95 4.97
C PRO A 81 11.74 -55.97 4.03
N PRO A 82 13.04 -56.17 3.77
CA PRO A 82 13.95 -55.12 3.27
C PRO A 82 13.95 -54.92 1.74
N PRO A 83 14.39 -53.73 1.25
CA PRO A 83 14.67 -53.48 -0.17
C PRO A 83 15.98 -54.11 -0.63
N VAL A 84 16.05 -54.54 -1.90
CA VAL A 84 17.25 -55.10 -2.53
C VAL A 84 18.01 -53.99 -3.29
N PRO A 85 19.33 -53.82 -3.10
CA PRO A 85 20.13 -52.79 -3.78
C PRO A 85 20.50 -53.17 -5.23
N PRO A 86 20.88 -52.19 -6.08
CA PRO A 86 21.25 -52.43 -7.47
C PRO A 86 22.69 -52.96 -7.62
N THR A 87 22.94 -53.74 -8.68
CA THR A 87 24.28 -54.18 -9.09
C THR A 87 24.62 -53.63 -10.48
N ALA A 88 25.87 -53.20 -10.66
CA ALA A 88 26.41 -52.70 -11.93
C ALA A 88 27.83 -53.27 -12.16
N LEU A 89 28.38 -52.97 -13.35
CA LEU A 89 29.72 -53.31 -13.87
C LEU A 89 29.87 -54.66 -14.58
N ALA A 90 30.60 -54.61 -15.71
CA ALA A 90 31.15 -55.74 -16.46
C ALA A 90 32.69 -55.76 -16.30
N PRO A 91 33.41 -56.79 -16.78
CA PRO A 91 34.03 -56.68 -18.11
C PRO A 91 34.14 -58.02 -18.91
N ALA A 92 34.80 -57.96 -20.08
CA ALA A 92 35.10 -59.05 -21.03
C ALA A 92 36.62 -59.45 -20.95
N PRO A 93 37.30 -60.15 -21.91
CA PRO A 93 36.90 -60.87 -23.15
C PRO A 93 37.40 -62.37 -23.09
N THR A 94 37.91 -63.16 -24.06
CA THR A 94 38.35 -63.04 -25.48
C THR A 94 38.48 -64.42 -26.17
N LYS A 95 38.16 -64.57 -27.48
CA LYS A 95 38.92 -65.37 -28.52
C LYS A 95 38.16 -65.45 -29.88
N ALA A 96 38.89 -65.81 -30.96
CA ALA A 96 38.45 -65.89 -32.37
C ALA A 96 39.45 -66.78 -33.18
N PRO A 97 39.45 -66.82 -34.54
CA PRO A 97 38.43 -67.20 -35.54
C PRO A 97 38.83 -68.49 -36.32
N PRO A 98 38.20 -68.85 -37.46
CA PRO A 98 38.80 -68.53 -38.77
C PRO A 98 37.78 -68.03 -39.83
N ALA A 99 38.10 -68.08 -41.14
CA ALA A 99 37.55 -67.16 -42.15
C ALA A 99 37.04 -67.78 -43.47
N LYS A 100 36.00 -67.12 -44.06
CA LYS A 100 35.70 -66.84 -45.51
C LYS A 100 35.67 -68.02 -46.54
N PRO A 101 35.05 -67.89 -47.75
CA PRO A 101 34.37 -66.73 -48.36
C PRO A 101 32.96 -66.97 -48.97
N ALA A 102 32.29 -65.86 -49.31
CA ALA A 102 31.37 -65.61 -50.45
C ALA A 102 30.39 -66.68 -51.01
N VAL A 103 29.09 -66.37 -50.94
CA VAL A 103 28.09 -66.59 -52.02
C VAL A 103 27.24 -65.32 -52.17
N ARG A 104 26.77 -64.99 -53.38
CA ARG A 104 25.86 -63.85 -53.64
C ARG A 104 24.39 -64.24 -53.43
N GLY A 105 23.60 -63.32 -52.88
CA GLY A 105 22.15 -63.25 -53.13
C GLY A 105 21.25 -63.97 -52.13
N SER A 106 20.74 -63.23 -51.14
CA SER A 106 19.43 -63.48 -50.54
C SER A 106 18.83 -62.16 -50.04
N VAL A 107 17.52 -62.02 -50.21
CA VAL A 107 16.75 -60.83 -49.83
C VAL A 107 16.79 -60.67 -48.30
N PRO A 108 16.95 -59.45 -47.73
CA PRO A 108 16.87 -59.27 -46.28
C PRO A 108 15.50 -59.77 -45.78
N PRO A 109 15.45 -60.64 -44.75
CA PRO A 109 14.19 -61.25 -44.34
C PRO A 109 13.18 -60.17 -43.90
N PRO A 110 11.92 -60.25 -44.34
CA PRO A 110 10.92 -59.27 -43.96
C PRO A 110 10.76 -59.28 -42.45
N ARG A 111 10.98 -58.12 -41.81
CA ARG A 111 10.71 -57.93 -40.39
C ARG A 111 9.24 -58.32 -40.15
N PRO A 112 8.94 -59.23 -39.19
CA PRO A 112 7.57 -59.69 -39.00
C PRO A 112 6.66 -58.48 -38.75
N PRO A 113 5.50 -58.38 -39.42
CA PRO A 113 4.68 -57.18 -39.37
C PRO A 113 4.29 -56.88 -37.93
N VAL A 114 4.68 -55.70 -37.45
CA VAL A 114 4.40 -55.23 -36.08
C VAL A 114 2.89 -55.30 -35.88
N ARG A 115 2.43 -56.24 -35.05
CA ARG A 115 1.01 -56.56 -34.91
C ARG A 115 0.22 -55.30 -34.58
N LEU A 116 -0.97 -55.15 -35.17
CA LEU A 116 -1.81 -53.96 -35.00
C LEU A 116 -2.05 -53.60 -33.51
N ARG A 117 -2.17 -54.62 -32.64
CA ARG A 117 -2.23 -54.45 -31.18
C ARG A 117 -1.01 -53.71 -30.58
N THR A 118 0.19 -53.94 -31.10
CA THR A 118 1.42 -53.26 -30.64
C THR A 118 1.44 -51.79 -31.08
N TRP A 119 0.95 -51.50 -32.30
CA TRP A 119 0.73 -50.12 -32.75
C TRP A 119 -0.35 -49.40 -31.91
N ILE A 120 -1.45 -50.07 -31.59
CA ILE A 120 -2.50 -49.53 -30.70
C ILE A 120 -1.94 -49.29 -29.29
N ALA A 121 -1.17 -50.23 -28.72
CA ALA A 121 -0.54 -50.05 -27.42
C ALA A 121 0.45 -48.88 -27.41
N ALA A 122 1.28 -48.75 -28.44
CA ALA A 122 2.17 -47.61 -28.62
C ALA A 122 1.39 -46.29 -28.75
N ALA A 123 0.29 -46.27 -29.51
CA ALA A 123 -0.56 -45.10 -29.66
C ALA A 123 -1.27 -44.71 -28.35
N VAL A 124 -1.73 -45.67 -27.55
CA VAL A 124 -2.33 -45.40 -26.22
C VAL A 124 -1.29 -44.88 -25.24
N VAL A 125 -0.07 -45.44 -25.23
CA VAL A 125 1.03 -44.93 -24.39
C VAL A 125 1.46 -43.53 -24.84
N LEU A 126 1.59 -43.29 -26.15
CA LEU A 126 1.95 -41.96 -26.68
C LEU A 126 0.85 -40.93 -26.41
N THR A 127 -0.42 -41.31 -26.56
CA THR A 127 -1.58 -40.48 -26.20
C THR A 127 -1.62 -40.20 -24.70
N GLY A 128 -1.32 -41.19 -23.85
CA GLY A 128 -1.25 -41.02 -22.40
C GLY A 128 -0.12 -40.07 -21.96
N ILE A 129 1.09 -40.24 -22.50
CA ILE A 129 2.23 -39.34 -22.27
C ILE A 129 1.91 -37.93 -22.80
N TRP A 130 1.29 -37.83 -23.98
CA TRP A 130 0.87 -36.55 -24.55
C TRP A 130 -0.19 -35.87 -23.70
N PHE A 131 -1.21 -36.59 -23.22
CA PHE A 131 -2.27 -36.07 -22.34
C PHE A 131 -1.70 -35.60 -20.99
N PHE A 132 -0.74 -36.33 -20.43
CA PHE A 132 -0.01 -35.96 -19.21
C PHE A 132 0.97 -34.78 -19.40
N ASN A 133 1.22 -34.37 -20.65
CA ASN A 133 2.16 -33.32 -21.03
C ASN A 133 1.56 -32.35 -22.07
N LYS A 134 0.23 -32.17 -22.05
CA LYS A 134 -0.51 -31.46 -23.11
C LYS A 134 -0.61 -29.96 -22.81
N PRO A 135 -0.07 -29.07 -23.67
CA PRO A 135 -0.12 -27.62 -23.45
C PRO A 135 -1.39 -26.94 -24.04
N ALA A 136 -2.35 -27.72 -24.55
CA ALA A 136 -3.31 -27.26 -25.55
C ALA A 136 -4.77 -27.17 -25.11
N ASP A 137 -5.20 -27.94 -24.10
CA ASP A 137 -6.58 -27.86 -23.59
C ASP A 137 -6.66 -26.73 -22.58
N LYS A 138 -7.09 -25.55 -23.03
CA LYS A 138 -7.02 -24.30 -22.27
C LYS A 138 -8.32 -23.97 -21.51
N PRO A 139 -8.38 -24.13 -20.18
CA PRO A 139 -8.78 -23.00 -19.35
C PRO A 139 -7.75 -21.87 -19.54
N ALA A 140 -8.03 -20.64 -19.05
CA ALA A 140 -7.10 -19.51 -19.07
C ALA A 140 -5.66 -19.98 -18.78
N SER A 141 -4.69 -19.61 -19.61
CA SER A 141 -3.38 -20.26 -19.61
C SER A 141 -2.68 -20.14 -18.24
N VAL A 142 -1.77 -21.03 -17.87
CA VAL A 142 -1.15 -21.00 -16.52
C VAL A 142 -0.44 -19.66 -16.23
N ALA A 143 0.06 -18.99 -17.27
CA ALA A 143 0.55 -17.61 -17.17
C ALA A 143 -0.60 -16.62 -16.86
N GLU A 144 -1.68 -16.66 -17.61
CA GLU A 144 -2.88 -15.82 -17.50
C GLU A 144 -3.64 -16.02 -16.17
N GLN A 145 -3.66 -17.24 -15.61
CA GLN A 145 -4.13 -17.50 -14.25
C GLN A 145 -3.22 -16.86 -13.19
N VAL A 146 -1.90 -16.85 -13.41
CA VAL A 146 -0.93 -16.19 -12.52
C VAL A 146 -1.01 -14.67 -12.63
N GLU A 147 -1.24 -14.11 -13.82
CA GLU A 147 -1.48 -12.68 -14.01
C GLU A 147 -2.83 -12.26 -13.40
N ALA A 148 -3.90 -13.05 -13.58
CA ALA A 148 -5.20 -12.81 -12.92
C ALA A 148 -5.09 -12.87 -11.39
N ALA A 149 -4.42 -13.88 -10.83
CA ALA A 149 -4.17 -13.97 -9.40
C ALA A 149 -3.24 -12.86 -8.87
N THR A 150 -2.31 -12.36 -9.69
CA THR A 150 -1.48 -11.20 -9.36
C THR A 150 -2.29 -9.90 -9.44
N ALA A 151 -3.27 -9.79 -10.34
CA ALA A 151 -4.21 -8.68 -10.41
C ALA A 151 -5.17 -8.67 -9.20
N LEU A 152 -5.61 -9.83 -8.70
CA LEU A 152 -6.35 -9.93 -7.43
C LEU A 152 -5.48 -9.44 -6.26
N ALA A 153 -4.23 -9.90 -6.16
CA ALA A 153 -3.28 -9.43 -5.15
C ALA A 153 -3.00 -7.91 -5.24
N ALA A 154 -2.96 -7.34 -6.45
CA ALA A 154 -2.81 -5.89 -6.67
C ALA A 154 -4.07 -5.08 -6.29
N GLN A 155 -5.25 -5.67 -6.44
CA GLN A 155 -6.54 -5.16 -5.91
C GLN A 155 -6.72 -5.42 -4.41
N CYS A 156 -5.72 -6.01 -3.74
CA CYS A 156 -5.75 -6.40 -2.33
C CYS A 156 -6.73 -7.55 -1.98
N ASP A 157 -7.28 -8.25 -2.97
CA ASP A 157 -7.90 -9.56 -2.75
C ASP A 157 -6.80 -10.63 -2.63
N LEU A 158 -6.27 -10.74 -1.41
CA LEU A 158 -5.25 -11.72 -1.06
C LEU A 158 -5.82 -13.14 -0.98
N ASP A 159 -7.13 -13.32 -0.74
CA ASP A 159 -7.75 -14.63 -0.51
C ASP A 159 -8.22 -15.28 -1.81
N GLY A 160 -8.71 -14.49 -2.78
CA GLY A 160 -8.78 -14.89 -4.19
C GLY A 160 -7.40 -15.26 -4.74
N ALA A 161 -6.36 -14.47 -4.44
CA ALA A 161 -5.00 -14.80 -4.88
C ALA A 161 -4.43 -16.07 -4.20
N ARG A 162 -4.69 -16.29 -2.90
CA ARG A 162 -4.30 -17.51 -2.16
C ARG A 162 -5.03 -18.76 -2.66
N SER A 163 -6.33 -18.66 -2.94
CA SER A 163 -7.12 -19.77 -3.47
C SER A 163 -6.73 -20.13 -4.92
N ALA A 164 -6.49 -19.14 -5.78
CA ALA A 164 -5.90 -19.35 -7.11
C ALA A 164 -4.51 -20.03 -7.02
N LEU A 165 -3.67 -19.62 -6.07
CA LEU A 165 -2.38 -20.27 -5.80
C LEU A 165 -2.54 -21.74 -5.31
N ALA A 166 -3.61 -22.06 -4.58
CA ALA A 166 -3.91 -23.44 -4.20
C ALA A 166 -4.34 -24.29 -5.42
N VAL A 167 -5.18 -23.74 -6.31
CA VAL A 167 -5.59 -24.37 -7.58
C VAL A 167 -4.38 -24.59 -8.50
N LEU A 168 -3.49 -23.61 -8.62
CA LEU A 168 -2.24 -23.75 -9.40
C LEU A 168 -1.33 -24.86 -8.83
N LYS A 169 -1.29 -25.05 -7.50
CA LYS A 169 -0.54 -26.14 -6.87
C LYS A 169 -1.18 -27.51 -7.09
N SER A 170 -2.51 -27.64 -6.99
CA SER A 170 -3.19 -28.92 -7.25
C SER A 170 -3.16 -29.32 -8.73
N ALA A 171 -3.24 -28.35 -9.64
CA ALA A 171 -3.06 -28.52 -11.08
C ALA A 171 -1.60 -28.79 -11.52
N ARG A 172 -0.65 -28.94 -10.57
CA ARG A 172 0.79 -29.17 -10.82
C ARG A 172 1.44 -28.12 -11.74
N ALA A 173 1.07 -26.85 -11.60
CA ALA A 173 1.66 -25.76 -12.37
C ALA A 173 3.21 -25.68 -12.20
N PRO A 174 3.97 -25.28 -13.25
CA PRO A 174 5.42 -25.12 -13.19
C PRO A 174 5.92 -24.36 -11.96
N ALA A 175 6.92 -24.94 -11.27
CA ALA A 175 7.33 -24.48 -9.95
C ALA A 175 7.85 -23.04 -9.88
N ALA A 176 8.33 -22.47 -11.00
CA ALA A 176 8.71 -21.07 -11.10
C ALA A 176 7.50 -20.11 -11.03
N GLN A 177 6.36 -20.51 -11.60
CA GLN A 177 5.17 -19.67 -11.74
C GLN A 177 4.43 -19.51 -10.41
N TRP A 178 4.11 -20.60 -9.71
CA TRP A 178 3.46 -20.48 -8.39
C TRP A 178 4.40 -19.91 -7.32
N LYS A 179 5.73 -20.08 -7.42
CA LYS A 179 6.68 -19.39 -6.53
C LYS A 179 6.73 -17.89 -6.77
N ARG A 180 6.68 -17.44 -8.03
CA ARG A 180 6.54 -16.01 -8.36
C ARG A 180 5.24 -15.44 -7.78
N LEU A 181 4.12 -16.14 -7.96
CA LEU A 181 2.83 -15.75 -7.37
C LEU A 181 2.87 -15.72 -5.83
N GLN A 182 3.53 -16.69 -5.19
CA GLN A 182 3.69 -16.68 -3.73
C GLN A 182 4.48 -15.46 -3.25
N ALA A 183 5.51 -15.04 -3.99
CA ALA A 183 6.31 -13.84 -3.69
C ALA A 183 5.55 -12.54 -3.98
N SER A 184 4.75 -12.45 -5.04
CA SER A 184 3.92 -11.27 -5.34
C SER A 184 2.80 -11.12 -4.30
N ILE A 185 2.13 -12.21 -3.91
CA ILE A 185 1.13 -12.21 -2.82
C ILE A 185 1.77 -11.75 -1.49
N ALA A 186 2.94 -12.28 -1.12
CA ALA A 186 3.62 -11.89 0.12
C ALA A 186 4.02 -10.41 0.13
N THR A 187 4.51 -9.91 -1.02
CA THR A 187 4.86 -8.49 -1.17
C THR A 187 3.61 -7.60 -1.10
N ALA A 188 2.58 -7.93 -1.89
CA ALA A 188 1.32 -7.21 -1.94
C ALA A 188 0.61 -7.17 -0.58
N ALA A 189 0.65 -8.28 0.18
CA ALA A 189 0.02 -8.37 1.49
C ALA A 189 0.45 -7.24 2.44
N THR A 190 1.74 -6.93 2.51
CA THR A 190 2.25 -5.85 3.38
C THR A 190 1.79 -4.45 2.94
N ALA A 191 1.69 -4.21 1.62
CA ALA A 191 1.18 -2.95 1.08
C ALA A 191 -0.33 -2.80 1.28
N CYS A 192 -1.08 -3.89 1.11
CA CYS A 192 -2.52 -3.97 1.28
C CYS A 192 -2.94 -3.85 2.75
N GLU A 193 -2.24 -4.52 3.68
CA GLU A 193 -2.46 -4.35 5.12
C GLU A 193 -2.21 -2.90 5.54
N LYS A 194 -1.18 -2.24 4.98
CA LYS A 194 -0.91 -0.81 5.25
C LYS A 194 -2.03 0.11 4.71
N LYS A 195 -2.58 -0.18 3.51
CA LYS A 195 -3.75 0.52 2.97
C LYS A 195 -4.97 0.34 3.87
N GLN A 196 -5.34 -0.90 4.16
CA GLN A 196 -6.49 -1.25 4.99
C GLN A 196 -6.40 -0.63 6.40
N ARG A 197 -5.20 -0.61 7.01
CA ARG A 197 -4.97 0.09 8.29
C ARG A 197 -5.11 1.62 8.18
N ARG A 198 -4.79 2.24 7.04
CA ARG A 198 -5.07 3.67 6.78
C ARG A 198 -6.57 3.89 6.65
N GLU A 199 -7.25 3.10 5.83
CA GLU A 199 -8.70 3.20 5.57
C GLU A 199 -9.52 3.02 6.85
N GLN A 200 -9.17 2.05 7.71
CA GLN A 200 -9.75 1.87 9.05
C GLN A 200 -9.45 3.06 9.99
N ALA A 201 -8.23 3.61 9.94
CA ALA A 201 -7.89 4.79 10.72
C ALA A 201 -8.54 6.08 10.18
N TRP A 202 -8.89 6.11 8.90
CA TRP A 202 -9.58 7.22 8.24
C TRP A 202 -11.06 7.21 8.59
N SER A 203 -11.77 6.09 8.42
CA SER A 203 -13.18 5.99 8.81
C SER A 203 -13.39 6.27 10.31
N THR A 204 -12.49 5.77 11.16
CA THR A 204 -12.51 6.07 12.61
C THR A 204 -12.27 7.56 12.88
N ALA A 205 -11.32 8.20 12.20
CA ALA A 205 -11.04 9.62 12.35
C ALA A 205 -12.18 10.49 11.81
N GLN A 206 -12.72 10.18 10.63
CA GLN A 206 -13.83 10.88 9.99
C GLN A 206 -15.09 10.82 10.86
N ALA A 207 -15.41 9.66 11.44
CA ALA A 207 -16.50 9.53 12.41
C ALA A 207 -16.28 10.42 13.65
N ALA A 208 -15.07 10.44 14.22
CA ALA A 208 -14.74 11.29 15.35
C ALA A 208 -14.70 12.80 15.00
N VAL A 209 -14.35 13.17 13.76
CA VAL A 209 -14.37 14.56 13.29
C VAL A 209 -15.81 15.02 13.06
N ASN A 210 -16.64 14.22 12.36
CA ASN A 210 -18.07 14.51 12.19
C ASN A 210 -18.78 14.64 13.55
N GLN A 211 -18.58 13.69 14.48
CA GLN A 211 -19.16 13.77 15.83
C GLN A 211 -18.82 15.08 16.57
N ALA A 212 -17.60 15.62 16.38
CA ALA A 212 -17.22 16.90 16.98
C ALA A 212 -17.86 18.10 16.26
N LEU A 213 -18.12 18.02 14.96
CA LEU A 213 -18.91 19.02 14.22
C LEU A 213 -20.38 18.98 14.65
N ASP A 214 -20.97 17.79 14.76
CA ASP A 214 -22.36 17.57 15.19
C ASP A 214 -22.59 18.03 16.64
N ALA A 215 -21.56 17.96 17.48
CA ALA A 215 -21.55 18.50 18.85
C ALA A 215 -21.30 20.02 18.94
N GLY A 216 -21.02 20.71 17.83
CA GLY A 216 -20.72 22.14 17.81
C GLY A 216 -19.29 22.51 18.23
N GLU A 217 -18.34 21.57 18.20
CA GLU A 217 -16.93 21.77 18.58
C GLU A 217 -15.96 21.73 17.36
N PRO A 218 -15.99 22.72 16.45
CA PRO A 218 -15.19 22.66 15.21
C PRO A 218 -13.67 22.85 15.45
N ASP A 219 -13.25 23.40 16.59
CA ASP A 219 -11.84 23.42 17.01
C ASP A 219 -11.35 22.03 17.47
N LEU A 220 -12.21 21.24 18.13
CA LEU A 220 -11.94 19.85 18.45
C LEU A 220 -11.94 18.97 17.20
N ALA A 221 -12.85 19.22 16.26
CA ALA A 221 -12.90 18.57 14.95
C ALA A 221 -11.59 18.78 14.17
N ALA A 222 -11.09 20.02 14.10
CA ALA A 222 -9.79 20.32 13.48
C ALA A 222 -8.61 19.63 14.20
N THR A 223 -8.64 19.58 15.53
CA THR A 223 -7.60 18.90 16.33
C THR A 223 -7.57 17.39 16.06
N ARG A 224 -8.74 16.75 15.97
CA ARG A 224 -8.90 15.33 15.62
C ARG A 224 -8.39 15.05 14.20
N LEU A 225 -8.71 15.91 13.23
CA LEU A 225 -8.25 15.78 11.84
C LEU A 225 -6.73 15.98 11.70
N ALA A 226 -6.18 17.04 12.32
CA ALA A 226 -4.74 17.31 12.31
C ALA A 226 -3.93 16.17 12.95
N ALA A 227 -4.48 15.47 13.96
CA ALA A 227 -3.87 14.27 14.53
C ALA A 227 -3.85 13.07 13.56
N HIS A 228 -4.87 12.91 12.71
CA HIS A 228 -4.85 11.91 11.63
C HIS A 228 -3.80 12.28 10.57
N VAL A 229 -3.86 13.51 10.03
CA VAL A 229 -2.96 14.01 8.98
C VAL A 229 -1.49 13.93 9.42
N LYS A 230 -1.17 14.30 10.66
CA LYS A 230 0.19 14.17 11.22
C LYS A 230 0.73 12.73 11.24
N ARG A 231 -0.14 11.71 11.21
CA ARG A 231 0.21 10.29 11.25
C ARG A 231 0.22 9.61 9.87
N TRP A 232 -0.69 10.01 8.98
CA TRP A 232 -0.91 9.32 7.70
C TRP A 232 -0.59 10.17 6.45
N GLY A 233 -0.37 11.47 6.63
CA GLY A 233 -0.30 12.46 5.55
C GLY A 233 -1.69 12.99 5.16
N ASP A 234 -1.71 14.03 4.32
CA ASP A 234 -2.94 14.48 3.67
C ASP A 234 -3.31 13.60 2.47
N ASP A 235 -4.59 13.65 2.11
CA ASP A 235 -5.19 13.08 0.90
C ASP A 235 -6.41 13.93 0.47
N ALA A 236 -7.12 13.52 -0.58
CA ALA A 236 -8.27 14.29 -1.08
C ALA A 236 -9.40 14.37 -0.03
N ASP A 237 -9.66 13.26 0.68
CA ASP A 237 -10.74 13.16 1.64
C ASP A 237 -10.40 13.95 2.93
N SER A 238 -9.13 13.96 3.35
CA SER A 238 -8.65 14.79 4.47
C SER A 238 -8.77 16.28 4.17
N LEU A 239 -8.48 16.69 2.93
CA LEU A 239 -8.59 18.08 2.48
C LEU A 239 -10.05 18.53 2.31
N GLU A 240 -10.94 17.67 1.83
CA GLU A 240 -12.39 17.97 1.81
C GLU A 240 -12.94 18.11 3.24
N LEU A 241 -12.57 17.20 4.14
CA LEU A 241 -13.02 17.25 5.53
C LEU A 241 -12.45 18.48 6.27
N ASP A 242 -11.19 18.85 6.05
CA ASP A 242 -10.59 20.09 6.54
C ASP A 242 -11.34 21.32 6.00
N ALA A 243 -11.75 21.29 4.72
CA ALA A 243 -12.53 22.37 4.15
C ALA A 243 -13.87 22.54 4.88
N ARG A 244 -14.62 21.44 5.12
CA ARG A 244 -15.86 21.42 5.92
C ARG A 244 -15.64 21.93 7.34
N VAL A 245 -14.61 21.43 8.03
CA VAL A 245 -14.25 21.87 9.40
C VAL A 245 -13.96 23.37 9.45
N LYS A 246 -13.25 23.92 8.47
CA LYS A 246 -12.97 25.37 8.38
C LYS A 246 -14.20 26.22 8.08
N VAL A 247 -15.23 25.68 7.41
CA VAL A 247 -16.54 26.36 7.30
C VAL A 247 -17.24 26.39 8.66
N ALA A 248 -17.23 25.28 9.40
CA ALA A 248 -17.84 25.22 10.73
C ALA A 248 -17.10 26.10 11.77
N GLN A 249 -15.77 26.21 11.70
CA GLN A 249 -15.02 27.17 12.52
C GLN A 249 -15.41 28.62 12.18
N ALA A 250 -15.53 28.94 10.89
CA ALA A 250 -15.95 30.28 10.46
C ALA A 250 -17.41 30.59 10.87
N SER A 251 -18.33 29.63 10.79
CA SER A 251 -19.71 29.84 11.25
C SER A 251 -19.75 30.04 12.78
N ALA A 252 -19.05 29.22 13.57
CA ALA A 252 -19.00 29.36 15.03
C ALA A 252 -18.43 30.73 15.47
N ARG A 253 -17.52 31.33 14.69
CA ARG A 253 -17.06 32.72 14.91
C ARG A 253 -18.15 33.75 14.61
N LEU A 254 -18.98 33.55 13.59
CA LEU A 254 -20.14 34.41 13.32
C LEU A 254 -21.26 34.20 14.36
N ASP A 255 -21.47 32.97 14.86
CA ASP A 255 -22.38 32.69 15.97
C ASP A 255 -21.94 33.40 17.27
N ALA A 256 -20.64 33.39 17.56
CA ALA A 256 -20.06 34.17 18.66
C ALA A 256 -20.15 35.69 18.44
N ALA A 257 -20.05 36.16 17.20
CA ALA A 257 -20.21 37.56 16.84
C ALA A 257 -21.67 38.03 17.05
N ASP A 258 -22.67 37.27 16.58
CA ASP A 258 -24.09 37.50 16.84
C ASP A 258 -24.39 37.50 18.36
N ALA A 259 -23.80 36.56 19.12
CA ALA A 259 -23.95 36.50 20.58
C ALA A 259 -23.29 37.68 21.34
N CYS A 260 -22.37 38.42 20.71
CA CYS A 260 -21.80 39.65 21.25
C CYS A 260 -22.51 40.92 20.76
N LEU A 261 -23.03 40.93 19.53
CA LEU A 261 -23.98 41.92 19.05
C LEU A 261 -25.20 42.00 19.97
N ALA A 262 -25.77 40.85 20.36
CA ALA A 262 -26.89 40.75 21.30
C ALA A 262 -26.58 41.28 22.71
N LYS A 263 -25.31 41.44 23.08
CA LYS A 263 -24.85 42.02 24.36
C LYS A 263 -24.43 43.49 24.22
N GLY A 264 -24.39 44.03 23.01
CA GLY A 264 -23.83 45.35 22.71
C GLY A 264 -22.29 45.42 22.72
N ASP A 265 -21.58 44.29 22.82
CA ASP A 265 -20.11 44.28 22.92
C ASP A 265 -19.46 44.45 21.54
N ARG A 266 -19.16 45.71 21.21
CA ARG A 266 -18.44 46.12 20.00
C ARG A 266 -17.11 45.39 19.81
N VAL A 267 -16.33 45.21 20.88
CA VAL A 267 -14.94 44.70 20.79
C VAL A 267 -14.95 43.19 20.58
N CYS A 268 -15.83 42.46 21.26
CA CYS A 268 -16.05 41.05 20.99
C CYS A 268 -16.62 40.80 19.58
N LEU A 269 -17.58 41.63 19.13
CA LEU A 269 -18.16 41.56 17.79
C LEU A 269 -17.08 41.76 16.72
N GLU A 270 -16.33 42.86 16.76
CA GLU A 270 -15.26 43.18 15.81
C GLU A 270 -14.17 42.08 15.78
N SER A 271 -13.74 41.59 16.95
CA SER A 271 -12.71 40.55 17.08
C SER A 271 -13.13 39.21 16.45
N ASN A 272 -14.36 38.76 16.70
CA ASN A 272 -14.85 37.50 16.11
C ASN A 272 -15.16 37.64 14.61
N LEU A 273 -15.59 38.81 14.14
CA LEU A 273 -15.83 39.08 12.73
C LEU A 273 -14.49 39.04 11.95
N ILE A 274 -13.45 39.72 12.45
CA ILE A 274 -12.08 39.63 11.91
C ILE A 274 -11.55 38.19 11.94
N ALA A 275 -11.87 37.41 12.97
CA ALA A 275 -11.48 35.99 13.04
C ALA A 275 -12.18 35.14 11.97
N ALA A 276 -13.48 35.34 11.73
CA ALA A 276 -14.24 34.65 10.68
C ALA A 276 -13.73 34.99 9.27
N GLU A 277 -13.41 36.26 9.01
CA GLU A 277 -12.91 36.73 7.70
C GLU A 277 -11.60 36.05 7.26
N ARG A 278 -10.75 35.64 8.20
CA ARG A 278 -9.48 34.94 7.90
C ARG A 278 -9.68 33.62 7.17
N TYR A 279 -10.84 32.97 7.35
CA TYR A 279 -11.19 31.73 6.65
C TYR A 279 -11.66 31.94 5.21
N LYS A 280 -11.96 33.18 4.80
CA LYS A 280 -12.32 33.59 3.43
C LYS A 280 -13.40 32.72 2.77
N ARG A 281 -14.43 32.35 3.52
CA ARG A 281 -15.52 31.46 3.09
C ARG A 281 -16.61 32.23 2.33
N PRO A 282 -16.78 32.03 1.01
CA PRO A 282 -17.77 32.76 0.22
C PRO A 282 -19.21 32.39 0.61
N GLU A 283 -19.46 31.16 1.09
CA GLU A 283 -20.79 30.75 1.56
C GLU A 283 -21.29 31.55 2.78
N LEU A 284 -20.36 32.14 3.56
CA LEU A 284 -20.68 32.96 4.73
C LEU A 284 -20.65 34.46 4.43
N ALA A 285 -20.35 34.89 3.20
CA ALA A 285 -20.14 36.31 2.87
C ALA A 285 -21.35 37.20 3.20
N ALA A 286 -22.57 36.73 2.94
CA ALA A 286 -23.79 37.48 3.24
C ALA A 286 -24.00 37.69 4.75
N ARG A 287 -23.74 36.66 5.57
CA ARG A 287 -23.84 36.76 7.05
C ARG A 287 -22.75 37.67 7.61
N THR A 288 -21.52 37.55 7.11
CA THR A 288 -20.40 38.45 7.45
C THR A 288 -20.74 39.91 7.12
N GLN A 289 -21.37 40.17 5.97
CA GLN A 289 -21.80 41.52 5.58
C GLN A 289 -22.92 42.06 6.49
N ALA A 290 -23.93 41.26 6.82
CA ALA A 290 -24.99 41.66 7.75
C ALA A 290 -24.43 42.03 9.14
N LEU A 291 -23.50 41.23 9.67
CA LEU A 291 -22.81 41.52 10.94
C LEU A 291 -21.96 42.81 10.89
N ARG A 292 -21.32 43.13 9.76
CA ARG A 292 -20.61 44.41 9.57
C ARG A 292 -21.57 45.60 9.58
N THR A 293 -22.75 45.48 8.96
CA THR A 293 -23.78 46.53 9.00
C THR A 293 -24.39 46.69 10.39
N ALA A 294 -24.55 45.61 11.15
CA ALA A 294 -24.97 45.70 12.55
C ALA A 294 -23.90 46.39 13.43
N LEU A 295 -22.61 46.10 13.19
CA LEU A 295 -21.48 46.77 13.85
C LEU A 295 -21.44 48.28 13.55
N SER A 296 -21.72 48.72 12.32
CA SER A 296 -21.77 50.16 12.00
C SER A 296 -22.97 50.87 12.64
N GLN A 297 -24.16 50.25 12.66
CA GLN A 297 -25.33 50.81 13.36
C GLN A 297 -25.11 50.89 14.89
N LEU A 298 -24.38 49.94 15.47
CA LEU A 298 -24.03 49.96 16.88
C LEU A 298 -23.01 51.06 17.20
N LEU A 299 -22.03 51.28 16.30
CA LEU A 299 -21.12 52.42 16.36
C LEU A 299 -21.88 53.76 16.30
N GLU A 300 -22.77 53.93 15.31
CA GLU A 300 -23.60 55.12 15.14
C GLU A 300 -24.41 55.45 16.41
N ARG A 301 -25.10 54.46 16.99
CA ARG A 301 -25.83 54.63 18.26
C ARG A 301 -24.89 55.01 19.40
N SER A 302 -23.77 54.31 19.56
CA SER A 302 -22.79 54.61 20.62
C SER A 302 -22.19 56.01 20.53
N LEU A 303 -22.10 56.60 19.32
CA LEU A 303 -21.66 57.97 19.11
C LEU A 303 -22.76 59.01 19.41
N LEU A 304 -24.02 58.67 19.14
CA LEU A 304 -25.17 59.51 19.46
C LEU A 304 -25.47 59.52 20.97
N ASP A 305 -25.43 58.37 21.63
CA ASP A 305 -25.59 58.25 23.09
C ASP A 305 -24.41 58.87 23.87
N ALA A 306 -23.22 58.91 23.26
CA ALA A 306 -22.03 59.54 23.85
C ALA A 306 -21.95 61.06 23.61
N ALA A 307 -22.89 61.66 22.87
CA ALA A 307 -22.99 63.12 22.70
C ALA A 307 -23.81 63.71 23.87
N PRO A 308 -23.21 64.39 24.85
CA PRO A 308 -23.96 64.97 25.95
C PRO A 308 -24.73 66.20 25.44
N GLY A 309 -25.98 66.35 25.85
CA GLY A 309 -26.74 67.58 25.61
C GLY A 309 -26.33 68.71 26.56
N GLN A 310 -25.15 69.31 26.34
CA GLN A 310 -24.71 70.61 26.89
C GLN A 310 -23.82 71.35 25.89
#